data_AF-A0A839S2I7-F1
#
_entry.id   AF-A0A839S2I7-F1
#
_cell.length_a   1.000
_cell.length_b   1.000
_cell.length_c   1.000
_cell.angle_alpha   90.00
_cell.angle_beta   90.00
_cell.angle_gamma   90.00
#
_symmetry.space_group_name_H-M   'P 1'
#
loop_
_entity.id
_entity.type
_entity.pdbx_description
1 polymer ?
#
loop_
_entity_poly.entity_id
_entity_poly.type
_entity_poly.pdbx_seq_one_letter_code
_entity_poly.pdbx_strand_id
1 'polypeptide(L)' 'MKLIEPTAEAESEWAETLRRTSPDRERFDAECTPGYYNNEGRSRGPRQTYGPGPGPFQRLLREWRSGNGIEEVLGGG' A
#
# COMPACT_ATOMS: atom_id res chain seq x y z
N MET A 1 19.34 -10.63 -18.25
CA MET A 1 18.82 -10.08 -16.97
C MET A 1 17.34 -10.34 -16.95
N LYS A 2 16.76 -10.79 -15.83
CA LYS A 2 15.30 -10.99 -15.71
C LYS A 2 14.65 -9.64 -15.36
N LEU A 3 13.56 -9.28 -16.04
CA LEU A 3 12.75 -8.11 -15.73
C LEU A 3 11.81 -8.43 -14.57
N ILE A 4 11.70 -7.54 -13.59
CA ILE A 4 10.77 -7.67 -12.46
C ILE A 4 9.92 -6.41 -12.41
N GLU A 5 8.69 -6.50 -12.90
CA GLU A 5 7.76 -5.39 -13.01
C GLU A 5 6.32 -5.93 -12.97
N PRO A 6 5.43 -5.43 -12.08
CA PRO A 6 4.01 -5.79 -12.09
C PRO A 6 3.33 -5.28 -13.36
N THR A 7 2.21 -5.87 -13.74
CA THR A 7 1.34 -5.27 -14.74
C THR A 7 0.69 -3.99 -14.18
N ALA A 8 0.37 -3.04 -15.06
CA ALA A 8 -0.33 -1.82 -14.67
C ALA A 8 -1.71 -2.10 -14.02
N GLU A 9 -2.34 -3.20 -14.40
CA GLU A 9 -3.59 -3.68 -13.81
C GLU A 9 -3.38 -4.12 -12.35
N ALA A 10 -2.38 -4.97 -12.08
CA ALA A 10 -2.05 -5.42 -10.73
C ALA A 10 -1.67 -4.25 -9.80
N GLU A 11 -0.92 -3.26 -10.31
CA GLU A 11 -0.62 -2.04 -9.55
C GLU A 11 -1.90 -1.26 -9.21
N SER A 12 -2.81 -1.11 -10.18
CA SER A 12 -4.07 -0.39 -10.01
C SER A 12 -5.00 -1.08 -9.01
N GLU A 13 -5.12 -2.40 -9.06
CA GLU A 13 -5.89 -3.21 -8.11
C GLU A 13 -5.34 -3.12 -6.69
N TRP A 14 -4.01 -3.14 -6.55
CA TRP A 14 -3.37 -2.96 -5.26
C TRP A 14 -3.62 -1.56 -4.70
N ALA A 15 -3.49 -0.51 -5.52
CA ALA A 15 -3.81 0.86 -5.12
C ALA A 15 -5.28 1.00 -4.69
N GLU A 16 -6.21 0.34 -5.38
CA GLU A 16 -7.63 0.34 -4.99
C GLU A 16 -7.86 -0.38 -3.66
N THR A 17 -7.14 -1.47 -3.42
CA THR A 17 -7.18 -2.16 -2.13
C THR A 17 -6.70 -1.26 -0.99
N LEU A 18 -5.65 -0.46 -1.21
CA LEU A 18 -5.21 0.54 -0.24
C LEU A 18 -6.28 1.61 -0.02
N ARG A 19 -6.85 2.21 -1.08
CA ARG A 19 -7.94 3.19 -0.95
C ARG A 19 -9.13 2.67 -0.15
N ARG A 20 -9.60 1.47 -0.49
CA ARG A 20 -10.77 0.84 0.14
C ARG A 20 -10.56 0.50 1.61
N THR A 21 -9.35 0.12 1.99
CA THR A 21 -9.08 -0.35 3.35
C THR A 21 -8.50 0.71 4.26
N SER A 22 -7.97 1.81 3.71
CA SER A 22 -7.33 2.87 4.50
C SER A 22 -8.30 3.53 5.48
N PRO A 23 -7.90 3.73 6.74
CA PRO A 23 -8.68 4.51 7.68
C PRO A 23 -8.65 5.99 7.29
N ASP A 24 -9.79 6.68 7.45
CA ASP A 24 -9.80 8.13 7.44
C ASP A 24 -9.09 8.64 8.70
N ARG A 25 -7.98 9.33 8.49
CA ARG A 25 -7.12 9.86 9.54
C ARG A 25 -6.89 11.37 9.40
N GLU A 26 -7.60 12.03 8.49
CA GLU A 26 -7.38 13.46 8.19
C GLU A 26 -7.57 14.32 9.45
N ARG A 27 -8.66 14.08 10.18
CA ARG A 27 -8.93 14.80 11.43
C ARG A 27 -7.85 14.57 12.49
N PHE A 28 -7.45 13.31 12.69
CA PHE A 28 -6.42 12.96 13.68
C PHE A 28 -5.09 13.63 13.33
N ASP A 29 -4.69 13.56 12.06
CA ASP A 29 -3.44 14.17 11.58
C ASP A 29 -3.48 15.71 11.71
N ALA A 30 -4.65 16.34 11.55
CA ALA A 30 -4.85 17.78 11.72
C ALA A 30 -4.79 18.26 13.18
N GLU A 31 -5.17 17.40 14.14
CA GLU A 31 -5.09 17.69 15.57
C GLU A 31 -3.66 17.51 16.14
N CYS A 32 -2.79 16.78 15.44
CA CYS A 32 -1.39 16.62 15.83
C CYS A 32 -0.57 17.92 15.68
N THR A 33 0.46 18.09 16.52
CA THR A 33 1.47 19.14 16.34
C THR A 33 2.10 19.03 14.94
N PRO A 34 2.25 20.14 14.18
CA PRO A 34 2.91 20.12 12.88
C PRO A 34 4.25 19.39 12.88
N GLY A 35 4.43 18.47 11.93
CA GLY A 35 5.68 17.76 11.71
C GLY A 35 5.65 16.81 10.52
N TYR A 36 6.71 16.02 10.38
CA TYR A 36 6.90 15.08 9.25
C TYR A 36 5.68 14.18 8.98
N TYR A 37 5.08 13.64 10.05
CA TYR A 37 3.95 12.70 9.97
C TYR A 37 2.63 13.33 9.49
N ASN A 38 2.46 14.64 9.54
CA ASN A 38 1.24 15.33 9.09
C ASN A 38 1.55 16.49 8.13
N ASN A 39 2.69 16.44 7.42
CA ASN A 39 3.07 17.44 6.42
C ASN A 39 3.18 18.86 6.99
N GLU A 40 3.77 19.01 8.16
CA GLU A 40 3.82 20.31 8.84
C GLU A 40 2.41 20.91 9.03
N GLY A 41 1.41 20.05 9.29
CA GLY A 41 0.01 20.42 9.45
C GLY A 41 -0.76 20.73 8.16
N ARG A 42 -0.18 20.49 6.97
CA ARG A 42 -0.84 20.75 5.67
C ARG A 42 -1.54 19.49 5.15
N SER A 43 -2.74 19.62 4.57
CA SER A 43 -3.39 18.46 3.94
C SER A 43 -2.54 17.89 2.78
N ARG A 44 -2.42 16.56 2.72
CA ARG A 44 -1.84 15.80 1.58
C ARG A 44 -2.91 15.01 0.82
N GLY A 45 -4.18 15.23 1.14
CA GLY A 45 -5.25 14.28 0.83
C GLY A 45 -5.16 13.01 1.71
N PRO A 46 -6.05 12.03 1.47
CA PRO A 46 -6.13 10.83 2.28
C PRO A 46 -4.86 10.00 2.18
N ARG A 47 -4.24 9.70 3.33
CA ARG A 47 -3.14 8.75 3.41
C ARG A 47 -3.65 7.37 3.05
N GLN A 48 -2.99 6.74 2.07
CA GLN A 48 -3.31 5.37 1.69
C GLN A 48 -2.34 4.39 2.34
N THR A 49 -2.88 3.50 3.18
CA THR A 49 -2.14 2.48 3.91
C THR A 49 -2.93 1.17 3.89
N TYR A 50 -2.25 0.05 4.16
CA TYR A 50 -2.94 -1.23 4.28
C TYR A 50 -3.69 -1.30 5.61
N GLY A 51 -4.98 -0.95 5.58
CA GLY A 51 -5.81 -0.78 6.77
C GLY A 51 -5.93 -1.97 7.72
N PRO A 52 -5.91 -3.24 7.25
CA PRO A 52 -5.95 -4.40 8.15
C PRO A 52 -4.73 -4.50 9.07
N GLY A 53 -3.67 -3.72 8.81
CA GLY A 53 -2.51 -3.59 9.69
C GLY A 53 -1.37 -4.57 9.38
N PRO A 54 -0.29 -4.50 10.17
CA PRO A 54 0.98 -5.16 9.83
C PRO A 54 0.91 -6.69 9.92
N GLY A 55 0.15 -7.25 10.86
CA GLY A 55 0.00 -8.71 11.01
C GLY A 55 -0.60 -9.36 9.77
N PRO A 56 -1.82 -8.95 9.35
CA PRO A 56 -2.42 -9.42 8.11
C PRO A 56 -1.57 -9.12 6.87
N PHE A 57 -0.90 -7.97 6.79
CA PHE A 57 -0.01 -7.65 5.67
C PHE A 57 1.16 -8.65 5.55
N GLN A 58 1.81 -8.97 6.67
CA GLN A 58 2.90 -9.94 6.70
C GLN A 58 2.44 -11.35 6.31
N ARG A 59 1.20 -11.72 6.67
CA ARG A 59 0.58 -12.97 6.23
C ARG A 59 0.32 -12.97 4.72
N LEU A 60 -0.28 -11.89 4.20
CA LEU A 60 -0.55 -11.70 2.77
C LEU A 60 0.74 -11.85 1.95
N LEU A 61 1.83 -11.21 2.35
CA LEU A 61 3.12 -11.32 1.66
C LEU A 61 3.69 -12.74 1.72
N ARG A 62 3.52 -13.46 2.84
CA ARG A 62 3.96 -14.85 2.95
C ARG A 62 3.19 -15.76 2.01
N GLU A 63 1.86 -15.65 2.01
CA GLU A 63 0.99 -16.44 1.16
C GLU A 63 1.29 -16.19 -0.33
N TRP A 64 1.38 -14.91 -0.72
CA TRP A 64 1.72 -14.49 -2.08
C TRP A 64 3.06 -15.07 -2.57
N ARG A 65 4.12 -15.03 -1.74
CA ARG A 65 5.43 -15.60 -2.11
C ARG A 65 5.47 -17.12 -2.11
N SER A 66 4.67 -17.77 -1.27
CA SER A 66 4.65 -19.24 -1.14
C SER A 66 3.87 -19.93 -2.26
N GLY A 67 2.94 -19.21 -2.88
CA GLY A 67 2.28 -19.62 -4.11
C GLY A 67 2.99 -19.07 -5.33
N ASN A 68 2.18 -18.63 -6.29
CA ASN A 68 2.63 -18.18 -7.62
C ASN A 68 2.76 -16.65 -7.72
N GLY A 69 2.65 -15.92 -6.61
CA GLY A 69 2.58 -14.47 -6.62
C GLY A 69 3.83 -13.82 -7.23
N ILE A 70 5.00 -14.41 -7.01
CA ILE A 70 6.25 -13.92 -7.63
C ILE A 70 6.16 -13.93 -9.16
N GLU A 71 5.46 -14.89 -9.77
CA GLU A 71 5.31 -14.94 -11.23
C GLU A 71 4.49 -13.78 -11.79
N GLU A 72 3.61 -13.15 -10.99
CA GLU A 72 2.81 -11.98 -11.38
C GLU A 72 3.66 -10.74 -11.67
N VAL A 73 4.90 -10.70 -11.15
CA VAL A 73 5.83 -9.58 -11.32
C VAL A 73 7.05 -9.95 -12.16
N LEU A 74 7.14 -11.17 -12.69
CA LEU A 74 8.22 -11.54 -13.60
C LEU A 74 7.84 -11.13 -15.02
N GLY A 75 8.49 -10.07 -15.53
CA GLY A 75 8.41 -9.71 -16.94
C GLY A 75 9.02 -10.82 -17.80
N GLY A 76 8.33 -11.16 -18.90
CA GLY A 76 8.52 -12.36 -19.72
C GLY A 76 9.96 -12.74 -20.09
N GLY A 77 10.12 -14.04 -20.37
CA GLY A 77 11.26 -14.55 -21.14
C GLY A 77 11.17 -14.18 -22.62
#